data_AF-A0A973LVR4-F1
#
_entry.id   AF-A0A973LVR4-F1
#
_cell.length_a   1.000
_cell.length_b   1.000
_cell.length_c   1.000
_cell.angle_alpha   90.00
_cell.angle_beta   90.00
_cell.angle_gamma   90.00
#
_symmetry.space_group_name_H-M   'P 1'
#
loop_
_entity.id
_entity.type
_entity.pdbx_description
1 polymer ?
#
loop_
_entity_poly.entity_id
_entity_poly.type
_entity_poly.pdbx_seq_one_letter_code
_entity_poly.pdbx_strand_id
1 'polypeptide(L)'
;MWRNPSHPDRPLHAIVQPPGPGLFTAIREALSGDGPAVLPLQPGHAREALETLRPTHVDGEPRAGGAGVPGDVAVVIATSGINGAPKGVLLSATA
;
A
#
# COMPACT_ATOMS: atom_id res chain seq x y z
N MET A 1 20.02 1.15 0.32
CA MET A 1 18.69 0.55 0.49
C MET A 1 18.90 -0.86 1.02
N TRP A 2 18.82 -1.05 2.33
CA TRP A 2 19.04 -2.38 2.93
C TRP A 2 17.83 -3.25 2.59
N ARG A 3 18.02 -4.32 1.82
CA ARG A 3 17.04 -5.38 1.61
C ARG A 3 17.22 -6.43 2.70
N ASN A 4 16.22 -6.64 3.55
CA ASN A 4 16.23 -7.73 4.51
C ASN A 4 15.95 -9.05 3.75
N PRO A 5 16.91 -9.97 3.59
CA PRO A 5 16.73 -11.16 2.75
C PRO A 5 15.71 -12.15 3.31
N SER A 6 15.32 -12.00 4.57
CA SER A 6 14.47 -12.95 5.30
C SER A 6 12.98 -12.84 4.97
N HIS A 7 12.55 -11.79 4.25
CA HIS A 7 11.17 -11.67 3.77
C HIS A 7 11.16 -11.15 2.33
N PRO A 8 10.61 -11.91 1.36
CA PRO A 8 10.39 -11.38 0.02
C PRO A 8 9.47 -10.15 0.09
N ASP A 9 9.68 -9.20 -0.82
CA ASP A 9 8.85 -8.00 -0.91
C ASP A 9 7.38 -8.41 -1.19
N ARG A 10 6.47 -8.07 -0.27
CA ARG A 10 5.02 -8.29 -0.43
C ARG A 10 4.48 -7.25 -1.43
N PRO A 11 3.63 -7.66 -2.39
CA PRO A 11 3.02 -6.70 -3.32
C PRO A 11 2.23 -5.63 -2.57
N LEU A 12 2.34 -4.38 -3.03
CA LEU A 12 1.56 -3.25 -2.53
C LEU A 12 0.46 -2.91 -3.55
N HIS A 13 -0.80 -3.05 -3.15
CA HIS A 13 -1.96 -2.75 -3.97
C HIS A 13 -2.59 -1.44 -3.51
N ALA A 14 -2.60 -0.43 -4.38
CA ALA A 14 -3.41 0.75 -4.15
C ALA A 14 -4.87 0.46 -4.48
N ILE A 15 -5.75 0.90 -3.59
CA ILE A 15 -7.19 0.77 -3.70
C ILE A 15 -7.77 2.18 -3.72
N VAL A 16 -8.23 2.64 -4.88
CA VAL A 16 -8.64 4.03 -5.11
C VAL A 16 -10.17 4.11 -5.13
N GLN A 17 -10.78 3.99 -3.96
CA GLN A 17 -12.24 4.03 -3.83
C GLN A 17 -12.69 4.68 -2.51
N PRO A 18 -13.94 5.17 -2.42
CA PRO A 18 -14.55 5.55 -1.15
C PRO A 18 -14.60 4.37 -0.16
N PRO A 19 -14.74 4.62 1.14
CA PRO A 19 -14.93 3.55 2.13
C PRO A 19 -16.12 2.66 1.76
N GLY A 20 -15.95 1.34 1.86
CA GLY A 20 -16.99 0.38 1.50
C GLY A 20 -16.52 -1.08 1.60
N PRO A 21 -17.40 -2.04 1.28
CA PRO A 21 -17.15 -3.47 1.46
C PRO A 21 -15.89 -3.97 0.75
N GLY A 22 -15.59 -3.46 -0.45
CA GLY A 22 -14.38 -3.84 -1.19
C GLY A 22 -13.10 -3.48 -0.44
N LEU A 23 -13.03 -2.27 0.11
CA LEU A 23 -11.88 -1.82 0.90
C LEU A 23 -11.74 -2.65 2.20
N PHE A 24 -12.85 -2.90 2.91
CA PHE A 24 -12.80 -3.68 4.15
C PHE A 24 -12.38 -5.13 3.92
N THR A 25 -12.85 -5.76 2.84
CA THR A 25 -12.43 -7.10 2.45
C THR A 25 -10.92 -7.14 2.19
N ALA A 26 -10.40 -6.20 1.42
CA ALA A 26 -8.98 -6.15 1.11
C ALA A 26 -8.10 -5.88 2.35
N ILE A 27 -8.54 -5.01 3.27
CA ILE A 27 -7.84 -4.80 4.55
C ILE A 27 -7.83 -6.09 5.38
N ARG A 28 -8.97 -6.79 5.46
CA ARG A 28 -9.05 -8.06 6.20
C ARG A 28 -8.09 -9.11 5.63
N GLU A 29 -8.06 -9.28 4.32
CA GLU A 29 -7.13 -10.20 3.65
C GLU A 29 -5.66 -9.79 3.88
N ALA A 30 -5.37 -8.49 3.86
CA ALA A 30 -4.05 -7.97 4.14
C ALA A 30 -3.59 -8.29 5.58
N LEU A 31 -4.48 -8.12 6.57
CA LEU A 31 -4.23 -8.40 7.98
C LEU A 31 -4.09 -9.90 8.26
N SER A 32 -4.87 -10.75 7.58
CA SER A 32 -4.77 -12.21 7.69
C SER A 32 -3.51 -12.79 7.04
N GLY A 33 -2.84 -12.03 6.18
CA GLY A 33 -1.67 -12.49 5.41
C GLY A 33 -2.03 -13.20 4.10
N ASP A 34 -3.32 -13.39 3.82
CA ASP A 34 -3.82 -14.08 2.61
C ASP A 34 -3.77 -13.19 1.36
N GLY A 35 -3.70 -11.86 1.56
CA GLY A 35 -3.69 -10.87 0.47
C GLY A 35 -2.37 -10.11 0.30
N PRO A 36 -2.32 -9.16 -0.64
CA PRO A 36 -1.23 -8.18 -0.72
C PRO A 36 -1.30 -7.17 0.44
N ALA A 37 -0.26 -6.36 0.61
CA ALA A 37 -0.36 -5.15 1.43
C ALA A 37 -1.24 -4.13 0.70
N VAL A 38 -2.01 -3.33 1.45
CA VAL A 38 -2.95 -2.37 0.85
C VAL A 38 -2.56 -0.92 1.13
N LEU A 39 -2.73 -0.07 0.13
CA LEU A 39 -2.62 1.39 0.20
C LEU A 39 -3.99 1.99 -0.13
N PRO A 40 -4.85 2.25 0.87
CA PRO A 40 -6.15 2.89 0.65
C PRO A 40 -5.96 4.36 0.24
N LEU A 41 -6.58 4.78 -0.86
CA LEU A 41 -6.53 6.16 -1.34
C LEU A 41 -7.93 6.67 -1.66
N GLN A 42 -8.19 7.93 -1.31
CA GLN A 42 -9.41 8.61 -1.75
C GLN A 42 -9.24 9.05 -3.22
N PRO A 43 -10.25 8.87 -4.10
CA PRO A 43 -10.13 9.20 -5.53
C PRO A 43 -9.64 10.62 -5.81
N GLY A 44 -10.07 11.61 -5.02
CA GLY A 44 -9.66 13.02 -5.18
C GLY A 44 -8.20 13.33 -4.78
N HIS A 45 -7.52 12.42 -4.06
CA HIS A 45 -6.18 12.67 -3.47
C HIS A 45 -5.15 11.59 -3.84
N ALA A 46 -5.47 10.70 -4.79
CA ALA A 46 -4.64 9.54 -5.07
C ALA A 46 -3.36 9.85 -5.88
N ARG A 47 -3.40 10.82 -6.79
CA ARG A 47 -2.35 11.03 -7.80
C ARG A 47 -0.95 11.14 -7.21
N GLU A 48 -0.77 12.02 -6.23
CA GLU A 48 0.55 12.29 -5.65
C GLU A 48 1.09 11.10 -4.84
N ALA A 49 0.20 10.42 -4.11
CA ALA A 49 0.54 9.22 -3.37
C ALA A 49 0.93 8.06 -4.31
N LEU A 50 0.23 7.90 -5.43
CA LEU A 50 0.57 6.89 -6.44
C LEU A 50 1.95 7.15 -7.04
N GLU A 51 2.27 8.39 -7.43
CA GLU A 51 3.59 8.71 -7.99
C GLU A 51 4.72 8.54 -6.98
N THR A 52 4.48 8.88 -5.72
CA THR A 52 5.52 8.86 -4.68
C THR A 52 5.75 7.48 -4.11
N LEU A 53 4.66 6.77 -3.75
CA LEU A 53 4.73 5.47 -3.08
C LEU A 53 4.86 4.30 -4.04
N ARG A 54 4.55 4.51 -5.34
CA ARG A 54 4.74 3.55 -6.44
C ARG A 54 4.24 2.13 -6.10
N PRO A 55 2.95 1.95 -5.82
CA PRO A 55 2.41 0.61 -5.57
C PRO A 55 2.61 -0.29 -6.78
N THR A 56 2.70 -1.60 -6.53
CA THR A 56 2.81 -2.64 -7.56
C THR A 56 1.55 -2.76 -8.40
N HIS A 57 0.38 -2.48 -7.82
CA HIS A 57 -0.91 -2.54 -8.50
C HIS A 57 -1.77 -1.33 -8.13
N VAL A 58 -2.66 -0.93 -9.03
CA VAL A 58 -3.70 0.07 -8.78
C VAL A 58 -5.03 -0.54 -9.22
N ASP A 59 -5.96 -0.72 -8.28
CA ASP A 59 -7.29 -1.32 -8.52
C ASP A 59 -7.24 -2.66 -9.28
N GLY A 60 -6.22 -3.47 -8.97
CA GLY A 60 -5.99 -4.79 -9.57
C GLY A 60 -5.07 -4.79 -10.79
N GLU A 61 -4.82 -3.64 -11.40
CA GLU A 61 -3.97 -3.54 -12.58
C GLU A 61 -2.49 -3.38 -12.20
N PRO A 62 -1.58 -4.20 -12.77
CA PRO A 62 -0.15 -4.11 -12.49
C PRO A 62 0.44 -2.81 -13.03
N ARG A 63 1.37 -2.23 -12.27
CA ARG A 63 2.06 -0.99 -12.62
C ARG A 63 3.57 -1.22 -12.83
N ALA A 64 4.07 -0.80 -13.98
CA ALA A 64 5.50 -0.83 -14.26
C ALA A 64 6.30 0.02 -13.24
N GLY A 65 7.39 -0.53 -12.73
CA GLY A 65 8.25 0.15 -11.76
C GLY A 65 7.65 0.27 -10.34
N GLY A 66 6.57 -0.45 -10.05
CA GLY A 66 6.02 -0.55 -8.71
C GLY A 66 7.00 -1.22 -7.73
N ALA A 67 6.95 -0.79 -6.48
CA ALA A 67 7.75 -1.32 -5.39
C ALA A 67 6.84 -2.03 -4.38
N GLY A 68 7.22 -3.25 -4.00
CA GLY A 68 6.62 -3.95 -2.87
C GLY A 68 7.03 -3.33 -1.54
N VAL A 69 6.53 -3.90 -0.46
CA VAL A 69 6.84 -3.54 0.92
C VAL A 69 7.43 -4.73 1.67
N PRO A 70 8.08 -4.53 2.82
CA PRO A 70 8.49 -5.65 3.68
C PRO A 70 7.33 -6.62 3.95
N GLY A 71 7.65 -7.91 4.05
CA GLY A 71 6.66 -8.99 4.06
C GLY A 71 5.65 -8.96 5.22
N ASP A 72 6.00 -8.32 6.33
CA ASP A 72 5.18 -8.16 7.53
C ASP A 72 4.19 -6.99 7.45
N VAL A 73 4.33 -6.10 6.47
CA VAL A 73 3.45 -4.94 6.28
C VAL A 73 2.10 -5.40 5.74
N ALA A 74 1.02 -4.98 6.39
CA ALA A 74 -0.36 -5.21 5.96
C ALA A 74 -0.98 -3.95 5.33
N VAL A 75 -0.77 -2.78 5.93
CA VAL A 75 -1.39 -1.52 5.49
C VAL A 75 -0.34 -0.44 5.35
N VAL A 76 -0.43 0.34 4.28
CA VAL A 76 0.31 1.58 4.08
C VAL A 76 -0.65 2.75 4.13
N ILE A 77 -0.43 3.69 5.05
CA ILE A 77 -1.20 4.93 5.13
C ILE A 77 -0.38 6.07 4.53
N ALA A 78 -0.90 6.68 3.46
CA ALA A 78 -0.32 7.89 2.90
C ALA A 78 -0.59 9.08 3.85
N THR A 79 0.47 9.80 4.18
CA THR A 79 0.41 11.01 5.01
C THR A 79 1.05 12.17 4.25
N SER A 80 0.60 13.39 4.49
CA SER A 80 1.21 14.58 3.90
C SER A 80 2.65 14.74 4.40
N GLY A 81 3.58 14.87 3.48
CA GLY A 81 4.96 15.21 3.82
C GLY A 81 5.10 16.70 4.00
N ILE A 82 5.76 17.14 5.08
CA ILE A 82 6.10 18.56 5.28
C ILE A 82 6.99 19.13 4.14
N ASN A 83 7.67 18.25 3.40
CA ASN A 83 8.53 18.56 2.25
C ASN A 83 7.80 18.36 0.90
N GLY A 84 6.47 18.40 0.89
CA GLY A 84 5.64 18.26 -0.32
C GLY A 84 5.25 16.83 -0.64
N ALA A 85 6.22 15.92 -0.82
CA ALA A 85 5.92 14.56 -1.25
C ALA A 85 5.28 13.70 -0.13
N PRO A 86 4.17 12.98 -0.39
CA PRO A 86 3.53 12.09 0.57
C PRO A 86 4.47 10.99 1.07
N LYS A 87 4.30 10.63 2.34
CA LYS A 87 5.04 9.52 2.97
C LYS A 87 4.11 8.36 3.28
N GLY A 88 4.59 7.14 3.11
CA GLY A 88 3.88 5.92 3.51
C GLY A 88 4.25 5.51 4.92
N VAL A 89 3.28 5.45 5.82
CA VAL A 89 3.42 4.79 7.13
C VAL A 89 3.17 3.31 6.92
N LEU A 90 4.16 2.46 7.24
CA LEU A 90 4.08 1.02 7.11
C LEU A 90 3.55 0.42 8.41
N LEU A 91 2.43 -0.29 8.36
CA LEU A 91 1.78 -0.92 9.50
C LEU A 91 1.74 -2.44 9.29
N SER A 92 2.25 -3.19 10.26
CA SER A 92 2.05 -4.65 10.31
C SER A 92 0.65 -4.99 10.80
N ALA A 93 0.28 -6.27 10.73
CA ALA A 93 -1.00 -6.74 11.26
C ALA A 93 -1.12 -6.63 12.80
N THR A 94 0.00 -6.45 13.50
CA THR A 94 0.08 -6.42 14.98
C THR A 94 0.47 -5.05 15.52
N ALA A 95 0.44 -4.01 14.68
CA ALA A 95 0.85 -2.65 15.04
C ALA A 95 -0.11 -1.95 16.02
#